data_AF-A0A1E7ERY6-F1
#
_entry.id   AF-A0A1E7ERY6-F1
#
_cell.length_a   1.000
_cell.length_b   1.000
_cell.length_c   1.000
_cell.angle_alpha   90.00
_cell.angle_beta   90.00
_cell.angle_gamma   90.00
#
_symmetry.space_group_name_H-M   'P 1'
#
loop_
_entity.id
_entity.type
_entity.pdbx_description
1 polymer ?
#
loop_
_entity_poly.entity_id
_entity_poly.type
_entity_poly.pdbx_seq_one_letter_code
_entity_poly.pdbx_strand_id
1 'polypeptide(L)'
;PTSFGWTFTGGVEASRVEFFERRINMGRVKLDWFYTTATVKTILEHPSTGRNQLFRNTVTSDQFVQIMTNPRVHTDRGYRR
;
A
#
# COMPACT_ATOMS: atom_id res chain seq x y z
N PRO A 1 -7.69 0.09 -7.07
CA PRO A 1 -7.76 0.26 -5.59
C PRO A 1 -9.13 0.69 -5.08
N THR A 2 -9.78 1.63 -5.77
CA THR A 2 -11.09 2.18 -5.38
C THR A 2 -12.19 1.12 -5.24
N SER A 3 -12.21 0.13 -6.16
CA SER A 3 -13.10 -1.04 -6.06
C SER A 3 -12.91 -1.91 -4.80
N PHE A 4 -11.77 -1.77 -4.11
CA PHE A 4 -11.44 -2.46 -2.86
C PHE A 4 -11.65 -1.58 -1.61
N GLY A 5 -12.39 -0.47 -1.74
CA GLY A 5 -12.70 0.44 -0.64
C GLY A 5 -11.57 1.39 -0.25
N TRP A 6 -10.63 1.63 -1.17
CA TRP A 6 -9.59 2.65 -1.00
C TRP A 6 -10.05 4.00 -1.56
N THR A 7 -9.81 5.07 -0.83
CA THR A 7 -10.07 6.43 -1.28
C THR A 7 -8.83 7.00 -1.95
N PHE A 8 -8.93 7.47 -3.19
CA PHE A 8 -7.85 8.18 -3.86
C PHE A 8 -7.62 9.53 -3.18
N THR A 9 -6.37 9.87 -2.87
CA THR A 9 -6.01 11.11 -2.18
C THR A 9 -5.07 12.01 -2.97
N GLY A 10 -4.63 11.58 -4.15
CA GLY A 10 -3.80 12.35 -5.06
C GLY A 10 -2.70 11.51 -5.69
N GLY A 11 -1.73 12.17 -6.31
CA GLY A 11 -0.58 11.49 -6.91
C GLY A 11 0.50 12.48 -7.31
N VAL A 12 1.66 11.96 -7.68
CA VAL A 12 2.77 12.73 -8.26
C VAL A 12 3.11 12.10 -9.60
N GLU A 13 2.76 12.79 -10.67
CA GLU A 13 2.95 12.32 -12.04
C GLU A 13 4.43 12.10 -12.38
N ALA A 14 5.31 13.02 -11.99
CA ALA A 14 6.75 12.91 -12.23
C ALA A 14 7.37 11.62 -11.64
N SER A 15 6.84 11.17 -10.49
CA SER A 15 7.27 9.95 -9.82
C SER A 15 6.39 8.74 -10.16
N ARG A 16 5.39 8.90 -11.03
CA ARG A 16 4.44 7.87 -11.47
C ARG A 16 3.82 7.13 -10.28
N VAL A 17 3.40 7.91 -9.28
CA VAL A 17 2.86 7.39 -8.02
C VAL A 17 1.47 7.96 -7.75
N GLU A 18 0.57 7.09 -7.33
CA GLU A 18 -0.76 7.42 -6.86
C GLU A 18 -0.88 7.12 -5.35
N PHE A 19 -1.60 7.97 -4.64
CA PHE A 19 -1.85 7.85 -3.21
C PHE A 19 -3.28 7.46 -2.95
N PHE A 20 -3.45 6.50 -2.06
CA PHE A 20 -4.75 6.07 -1.58
C PHE A 20 -4.73 5.88 -0.08
N GLU A 21 -5.92 5.87 0.51
CA GLU A 21 -6.08 5.63 1.92
C GLU A 21 -7.28 4.76 2.22
N ARG A 22 -7.18 4.00 3.31
CA ARG A 22 -8.27 3.17 3.83
C ARG A 22 -8.16 3.08 5.34
N ARG A 23 -9.31 3.15 6.02
CA ARG A 23 -9.38 2.80 7.45
C ARG A 23 -9.59 1.30 7.60
N ILE A 24 -8.82 0.70 8.50
CA ILE A 24 -8.99 -0.67 8.95
C ILE A 24 -9.17 -0.67 10.47
N ASN A 25 -9.56 -1.79 11.07
CA ASN A 25 -9.82 -1.89 12.51
C ASN A 25 -8.61 -1.47 13.39
N MET A 26 -7.40 -1.48 12.83
CA MET A 26 -6.15 -1.13 13.52
C MET A 26 -5.65 0.30 13.27
N GLY A 27 -6.32 1.10 12.44
CA GLY A 27 -5.89 2.46 12.14
C GLY A 27 -6.05 2.87 10.68
N ARG A 28 -5.42 3.98 10.30
CA ARG A 28 -5.39 4.48 8.91
C ARG A 28 -4.24 3.82 8.17
N VAL A 29 -4.51 3.34 6.97
CA VAL A 29 -3.48 2.86 6.06
C VAL A 29 -3.39 3.79 4.88
N LYS A 30 -2.20 4.29 4.60
CA LYS A 30 -1.85 4.95 3.35
C LYS A 30 -1.20 3.94 2.40
N LEU A 31 -1.56 4.01 1.13
CA LEU A 31 -1.01 3.25 0.03
C LEU A 31 -0.34 4.22 -0.95
N ASP A 32 0.95 4.01 -1.24
CA ASP A 32 1.62 4.63 -2.37
C ASP A 32 1.79 3.54 -3.45
N TRP A 33 1.12 3.71 -4.60
CA TRP A 33 1.23 2.81 -5.75
C TRP A 33 2.13 3.45 -6.80
N PHE A 34 3.32 2.88 -7.04
CA PHE A 34 4.19 3.19 -8.18
C PHE A 34 3.89 2.31 -9.39
N TYR A 35 3.10 2.82 -10.33
CA TYR A 35 2.41 1.96 -11.31
C TYR A 35 3.29 1.46 -12.45
N THR A 36 4.39 2.14 -12.75
CA THR A 36 5.33 1.66 -13.78
C THR A 36 6.34 0.64 -13.29
N THR A 37 6.55 0.53 -11.97
CA THR A 37 7.51 -0.42 -11.39
C THR A 37 6.83 -1.55 -10.62
N ALA A 38 5.50 -1.65 -10.72
CA ALA A 38 4.68 -2.59 -9.96
C ALA A 38 5.06 -2.63 -8.47
N THR A 39 5.30 -1.44 -7.90
CA THR A 39 5.78 -1.31 -6.52
C THR A 39 4.71 -0.70 -5.66
N VAL A 40 4.50 -1.32 -4.50
CA VAL A 40 3.44 -0.95 -3.55
C VAL A 40 4.06 -0.71 -2.20
N LYS A 41 3.78 0.47 -1.63
CA LYS A 41 4.15 0.81 -0.26
C LYS A 41 2.89 1.05 0.55
N THR A 42 2.81 0.41 1.70
CA THR A 42 1.71 0.59 2.65
C THR A 42 2.27 1.12 3.96
N ILE A 43 1.65 2.18 4.49
CA ILE A 43 1.99 2.79 5.77
C ILE A 43 0.78 2.67 6.68
N LEU A 44 0.89 1.89 7.74
CA LEU A 44 -0.10 1.80 8.80
C LEU A 44 0.25 2.79 9.90
N GLU A 45 -0.66 3.71 10.18
CA GLU A 45 -0.62 4.58 11.36
C GLU A 45 -1.45 3.91 12.46
N HIS A 46 -0.77 3.17 13.34
CA HIS A 46 -1.40 2.51 14.47
C HIS A 46 -1.52 3.47 15.67
N PRO A 47 -2.66 3.58 16.35
CA PRO A 47 -2.86 4.51 17.45
C PRO A 47 -1.85 4.35 18.60
N SER A 48 -1.47 3.11 18.92
CA SER A 48 -0.51 2.83 20.00
C SER A 48 0.93 2.60 19.54
N THR A 49 1.18 1.63 18.65
CA THR A 49 2.53 1.28 18.17
C THR A 49 3.12 2.28 17.18
N GLY A 50 2.38 3.31 16.79
CA GLY A 50 2.84 4.32 15.82
C GLY A 50 2.92 3.81 14.39
N ARG A 51 3.83 4.41 13.62
CA ARG A 51 3.91 4.23 12.16
C ARG A 51 4.70 2.98 11.77
N ASN A 52 4.02 2.06 11.08
CA ASN A 52 4.61 0.86 10.49
C ASN A 52 4.54 0.93 8.97
N GLN A 53 5.59 0.51 8.25
CA GLN A 53 5.61 0.56 6.79
C GLN A 53 6.08 -0.76 6.19
N LEU A 54 5.47 -1.14 5.07
CA LEU A 54 5.83 -2.30 4.27
C LEU A 54 6.02 -1.86 2.83
N PHE A 55 7.11 -2.31 2.22
CA PHE A 55 7.46 -2.02 0.83
C PHE A 55 7.55 -3.33 0.06
N ARG A 56 6.85 -3.41 -1.06
CA ARG A 56 6.76 -4.60 -1.91
C ARG A 56 7.07 -4.19 -3.34
N ASN A 57 8.16 -4.71 -3.90
CA ASN A 57 8.56 -4.48 -5.28
C ASN A 57 8.07 -5.62 -6.18
N THR A 58 7.90 -5.33 -7.47
CA THR A 58 7.58 -6.34 -8.50
C THR A 58 6.38 -7.22 -8.12
N VAL A 59 5.31 -6.54 -7.68
CA VAL A 59 4.06 -7.14 -7.22
C VAL A 59 3.31 -7.70 -8.42
N THR A 60 2.97 -8.99 -8.37
CA THR A 60 2.11 -9.64 -9.37
C THR A 60 0.66 -9.20 -9.22
N SER A 61 -0.17 -9.38 -10.25
CA SER A 61 -1.60 -9.05 -10.18
C SER A 61 -2.32 -9.72 -8.99
N ASP A 62 -2.00 -10.98 -8.70
CA ASP A 62 -2.61 -11.72 -7.59
C ASP A 62 -2.17 -11.16 -6.24
N GLN A 63 -0.87 -10.90 -6.08
CA GLN A 63 -0.34 -10.24 -4.88
C GLN A 63 -0.94 -8.85 -4.72
N PHE A 64 -1.17 -8.14 -5.82
CA PHE A 64 -1.78 -6.82 -5.81
C PHE A 64 -3.20 -6.90 -5.22
N VAL A 65 -4.03 -7.84 -5.69
CA VAL A 65 -5.38 -8.10 -5.13
C VAL A 65 -5.32 -8.46 -3.65
N GLN A 66 -4.36 -9.30 -3.25
CA GLN A 66 -4.15 -9.65 -1.85
C GLN A 66 -3.82 -8.43 -0.99
N ILE A 67 -2.93 -7.54 -1.47
CA ILE A 67 -2.55 -6.30 -0.77
C ILE A 67 -3.74 -5.34 -0.69
N MET A 68 -4.53 -5.21 -1.77
CA MET A 68 -5.72 -4.35 -1.75
C MET A 68 -6.76 -4.83 -0.74
N THR A 69 -6.90 -6.15 -0.59
CA THR A 69 -7.82 -6.78 0.36
C THR A 69 -7.30 -6.65 1.79
N ASN A 70 -6.05 -7.07 2.01
CA ASN A 70 -5.33 -7.01 3.28
C ASN A 70 -3.98 -6.29 3.11
N PRO A 71 -3.88 -4.99 3.44
CA PRO A 71 -2.65 -4.20 3.25
C PRO A 71 -1.46 -4.68 4.10
N ARG A 72 -1.69 -5.56 5.07
CA ARG A 72 -0.65 -6.13 5.94
C ARG A 72 -0.08 -7.45 5.42
N VAL A 73 -0.57 -7.96 4.30
CA VAL A 73 -0.11 -9.26 3.77
C VAL A 73 1.40 -9.22 3.50
N HIS A 74 2.14 -10.17 4.06
CA HIS A 74 3.55 -10.34 3.71
C HIS A 74 3.62 -11.14 2.42
N THR A 75 4.21 -10.55 1.37
CA THR A 75 4.34 -11.19 0.05
C THR A 75 5.70 -11.85 -0.16
N ASP A 76 6.53 -11.94 0.89
CA ASP A 76 7.96 -12.30 0.86
C ASP A 76 8.81 -11.55 -0.16
N ARG A 77 8.26 -10.46 -0.72
CA ARG A 77 8.88 -9.57 -1.70
C ARG A 77 8.94 -8.18 -1.13
N GLY A 78 10.14 -7.62 -1.10
CA GLY A 78 10.41 -6.35 -0.46
C GLY A 78 11.82 -6.31 0.13
N TYR A 79 12.24 -5.11 0.52
CA TYR A 79 13.56 -4.91 1.09
C TYR A 79 13.57 -5.44 2.54
N ARG A 80 14.22 -6.59 2.77
CA ARG A 80 14.69 -6.99 4.10
C ARG A 80 16.07 -6.34 4.26
N ARG A 81 16.18 -5.33 5.13
CA ARG A 81 17.48 -4.88 5.63
C ARG A 81 17.94 -5.84 6.72
#